data_AF-A0A8K0C4W6-F1
#
_entry.id   AF-A0A8K0C4W6-F1
#
_cell.length_a   1.000
_cell.length_b   1.000
_cell.length_c   1.000
_cell.angle_alpha   90.00
_cell.angle_beta   90.00
_cell.angle_gamma   90.00
#
_symmetry.space_group_name_H-M   'P 1'
#
loop_
_entity.id
_entity.type
_entity.pdbx_description
1 polymer ?
#
loop_
_entity_poly.entity_id
_entity_poly.type
_entity_poly.pdbx_seq_one_letter_code
_entity_poly.pdbx_strand_id
1 'polypeptide(L)'
;AFLVPYCIMLVIGGIPLFYMELALGQFHRKGAITCWGRLCPLLKGIGYAVVLIAFYVDFYYNVIIAWALRFFFASFTNMLPWTTCDNPWNTPFCRPFDFPSKNSSDYNSTDLSGQGLPNPAESRFASAASEYFNRAILELHRSEGLHDLGAIKWDMALCLLAVYIICYFSLWKGISTSGKVVWFTALFPYAVLLILLIRGVTLPGSAEGIKYYLNPNFGVITKAE
;
A
#
# COMPACT_ATOMS: atom_id res chain seq x y z
N ALA A 1 20.28 10.94 5.90
CA ALA A 1 20.31 12.41 6.05
C ALA A 1 18.98 13.09 5.64
N PHE A 2 18.03 12.36 5.05
CA PHE A 2 16.68 12.83 4.67
C PHE A 2 15.84 13.46 5.81
N LEU A 3 16.01 13.00 7.06
CA LEU A 3 15.25 13.51 8.20
C LEU A 3 15.44 15.02 8.42
N VAL A 4 16.61 15.57 8.09
CA VAL A 4 16.90 17.00 8.27
C VAL A 4 16.02 17.87 7.35
N PRO A 5 16.06 17.75 6.01
CA PRO A 5 15.18 18.52 5.14
C PRO A 5 13.70 18.21 5.39
N TYR A 6 13.35 16.97 5.72
CA TYR A 6 11.99 16.61 6.11
C TYR A 6 11.48 17.43 7.32
N CYS A 7 12.26 17.50 8.41
CA CYS A 7 11.90 18.28 9.58
C CYS A 7 11.81 19.78 9.29
N ILE A 8 12.72 20.33 8.47
CA ILE A 8 12.69 21.74 8.07
C ILE A 8 11.41 22.06 7.29
N MET A 9 11.09 21.25 6.27
CA MET A 9 9.87 21.44 5.47
C MET A 9 8.59 21.22 6.28
N LEU A 10 8.61 20.29 7.25
CA LEU A 10 7.49 20.08 8.17
C LEU A 10 7.23 21.32 9.02
N VAL A 11 8.26 21.92 9.62
CA VAL A 11 8.10 23.09 10.50
C VAL A 11 7.76 24.37 9.72
N ILE A 12 8.38 24.59 8.56
CA ILE A 12 8.20 25.82 7.78
C ILE A 12 6.95 25.77 6.91
N GLY A 13 6.63 24.61 6.31
CA GLY A 13 5.52 24.47 5.37
C GLY A 13 4.35 23.68 5.96
N GLY A 14 4.61 22.45 6.41
CA GLY A 14 3.56 21.51 6.82
C GLY A 14 2.70 22.00 7.99
N ILE A 15 3.34 22.37 9.12
CA ILE A 15 2.65 22.79 10.34
C ILE A 15 1.87 24.09 10.12
N PRO A 16 2.42 25.16 9.49
CA PRO A 16 1.67 26.39 9.26
C PRO A 16 0.44 26.20 8.34
N LEU A 17 0.58 25.43 7.26
CA LEU A 17 -0.54 25.17 6.35
C LEU A 17 -1.64 24.36 7.02
N PHE A 18 -1.27 23.31 7.75
CA PHE A 18 -2.22 22.48 8.50
C PHE A 18 -2.95 23.30 9.57
N TYR A 19 -2.23 24.12 10.32
CA TYR A 19 -2.81 24.99 11.34
C TYR A 19 -3.75 26.04 10.74
N MET A 20 -3.35 26.66 9.61
CA MET A 20 -4.18 27.64 8.89
C MET A 20 -5.52 27.02 8.47
N GLU A 21 -5.51 25.81 7.90
CA GLU A 21 -6.73 25.12 7.48
C GLU A 21 -7.66 24.82 8.67
N LEU A 22 -7.10 24.29 9.76
CA LEU A 22 -7.87 24.03 10.98
C LEU A 22 -8.48 25.31 11.56
N ALA A 23 -7.70 26.38 11.66
CA ALA A 23 -8.17 27.66 12.18
C ALA A 23 -9.30 28.25 11.31
N LEU A 24 -9.15 28.21 9.98
CA LEU A 24 -10.18 28.66 9.04
C LEU A 24 -11.47 27.83 9.17
N GLY A 25 -11.35 26.51 9.27
CA GLY A 25 -12.47 25.59 9.44
C GLY A 25 -13.22 25.83 10.76
N GLN A 26 -12.49 26.01 11.86
CA GLN A 26 -13.08 26.29 13.18
C GLN A 26 -13.74 27.67 13.25
N PHE A 27 -13.14 28.70 12.65
CA PHE A 27 -13.67 30.07 12.66
C PHE A 27 -14.94 30.19 11.82
N HIS A 28 -14.93 29.66 10.58
CA HIS A 28 -16.07 29.81 9.67
C HIS A 28 -17.17 28.75 9.86
N ARG A 29 -16.86 27.60 10.49
CA ARG A 29 -17.77 26.46 10.74
C ARG A 29 -18.56 26.03 9.51
N LYS A 30 -17.88 26.02 8.37
CA LYS A 30 -18.47 25.81 7.05
C LYS A 30 -17.61 24.84 6.24
N GLY A 31 -18.26 24.07 5.37
CA GLY A 31 -17.56 23.21 4.43
C GLY A 31 -16.73 24.01 3.42
N ALA A 32 -15.74 23.36 2.81
CA ALA A 32 -14.72 23.99 1.95
C ALA A 32 -15.30 24.93 0.89
N ILE A 33 -16.31 24.52 0.12
CA ILE A 33 -16.94 25.34 -0.94
C ILE A 33 -17.51 26.64 -0.36
N THR A 34 -18.26 26.52 0.73
CA THR A 34 -18.93 27.66 1.37
C THR A 34 -17.98 28.55 2.19
N CYS A 35 -16.83 28.00 2.62
CA CYS A 35 -15.78 28.75 3.31
C CYS A 35 -15.09 29.70 2.32
N TRP A 36 -14.62 29.18 1.18
CA TRP A 36 -13.98 30.00 0.14
C TRP A 36 -14.93 31.05 -0.45
N GLY A 37 -16.20 30.71 -0.66
CA GLY A 37 -17.20 31.67 -1.12
C GLY A 37 -17.45 32.84 -0.17
N ARG A 38 -17.17 32.70 1.13
CA ARG A 38 -17.25 33.80 2.11
C ARG A 38 -15.95 34.59 2.24
N LEU A 39 -14.79 33.93 2.06
CA LEU A 39 -13.48 34.57 2.16
C LEU A 39 -13.16 35.39 0.91
N CYS A 40 -13.22 34.74 -0.27
CA CYS A 40 -13.02 35.38 -1.55
C CYS A 40 -13.87 34.67 -2.61
N PRO A 41 -14.97 35.29 -3.11
CA PRO A 41 -15.89 34.63 -4.04
C PRO A 41 -15.23 34.22 -5.37
N LEU A 42 -14.16 34.91 -5.78
CA LEU A 42 -13.36 34.54 -6.94
C LEU A 42 -12.70 33.16 -6.79
N LEU A 43 -12.30 32.81 -5.56
CA LEU A 43 -11.62 31.55 -5.24
C LEU A 43 -12.58 30.41 -4.88
N LYS A 44 -13.89 30.59 -5.08
CA LYS A 44 -14.91 29.54 -4.82
C LYS A 44 -14.63 28.24 -5.60
N GLY A 45 -13.96 28.33 -6.75
CA GLY A 45 -13.53 27.18 -7.54
C GLY A 45 -12.61 26.20 -6.80
N ILE A 46 -11.81 26.67 -5.82
CA ILE A 46 -10.91 25.82 -5.02
C ILE A 46 -11.72 24.75 -4.27
N GLY A 47 -12.87 25.11 -3.70
CA GLY A 47 -13.70 24.16 -2.97
C GLY A 47 -14.24 23.03 -3.85
N TYR A 48 -14.63 23.34 -5.10
CA TYR A 48 -15.07 22.31 -6.05
C TYR A 48 -13.91 21.41 -6.49
N ALA A 49 -12.72 21.98 -6.69
CA ALA A 49 -11.53 21.21 -7.01
C ALA A 49 -11.17 20.21 -5.90
N VAL A 50 -11.24 20.63 -4.62
CA VAL A 50 -10.99 19.73 -3.47
C VAL A 50 -11.98 18.57 -3.43
N VAL A 51 -13.27 18.81 -3.68
CA VAL A 51 -14.28 17.74 -3.70
C VAL A 51 -14.02 16.76 -4.85
N LEU A 52 -13.65 17.27 -6.04
CA LEU A 52 -13.32 16.44 -7.19
C LEU A 52 -12.05 15.59 -6.94
N ILE A 53 -11.01 16.17 -6.33
CA ILE A 53 -9.81 15.43 -5.94
C ILE A 53 -10.16 14.35 -4.92
N ALA A 54 -10.96 14.67 -3.90
CA ALA A 54 -11.39 13.70 -2.89
C ALA A 54 -12.16 12.52 -3.50
N PHE A 55 -12.98 12.78 -4.53
CA PHE A 55 -13.69 11.73 -5.27
C PHE A 55 -12.76 10.79 -6.02
N TYR A 56 -11.74 11.31 -6.72
CA TYR A 56 -10.74 10.45 -7.37
C TYR A 56 -9.90 9.66 -6.36
N VAL A 57 -9.55 10.29 -5.24
CA VAL A 57 -8.83 9.66 -4.13
C VAL A 57 -9.63 8.50 -3.54
N ASP A 58 -10.94 8.68 -3.33
CA ASP A 58 -11.82 7.64 -2.80
C ASP A 58 -11.81 6.37 -3.67
N PHE A 59 -11.83 6.52 -5.00
CA PHE A 59 -11.86 5.36 -5.91
C PHE A 59 -10.64 4.45 -5.76
N TYR A 60 -9.42 4.99 -5.77
CA TYR A 60 -8.24 4.12 -5.74
C TYR A 60 -7.89 3.67 -4.31
N TYR A 61 -8.12 4.49 -3.29
CA TYR A 61 -7.81 4.11 -1.91
C TYR A 61 -8.69 2.95 -1.41
N ASN A 62 -9.99 2.96 -1.73
CA ASN A 62 -10.86 1.85 -1.34
C ASN A 62 -10.46 0.53 -2.03
N VAL A 63 -9.89 0.58 -3.23
CA VAL A 63 -9.32 -0.61 -3.92
C VAL A 63 -8.12 -1.16 -3.16
N ILE A 64 -7.20 -0.30 -2.69
CA ILE A 64 -6.04 -0.74 -1.89
C ILE A 64 -6.51 -1.39 -0.57
N ILE A 65 -7.52 -0.81 0.09
CA ILE A 65 -8.12 -1.39 1.30
C ILE A 65 -8.77 -2.74 0.98
N ALA A 66 -9.42 -2.90 -0.18
CA ALA A 66 -9.99 -4.17 -0.61
C ALA A 66 -8.91 -5.26 -0.80
N TRP A 67 -7.75 -4.91 -1.37
CA TRP A 67 -6.61 -5.84 -1.42
C TRP A 67 -6.17 -6.25 -0.02
N ALA A 68 -5.99 -5.29 0.90
CA ALA A 68 -5.63 -5.59 2.29
C ALA A 68 -6.66 -6.49 2.99
N LEU A 69 -7.96 -6.25 2.76
CA LEU A 69 -9.04 -7.09 3.29
C LEU A 69 -8.98 -8.51 2.73
N ARG A 70 -8.66 -8.67 1.44
CA ARG A 70 -8.46 -9.99 0.84
C ARG A 70 -7.26 -10.74 1.44
N PHE A 71 -6.16 -10.04 1.72
CA PHE A 71 -5.00 -10.60 2.43
C PHE A 71 -5.33 -10.94 3.88
N PHE A 72 -6.14 -10.13 4.55
CA PHE A 72 -6.61 -10.39 5.90
C PHE A 72 -7.40 -11.72 5.97
N PHE A 73 -8.38 -11.92 5.08
CA PHE A 73 -9.11 -13.18 5.03
C PHE A 73 -8.25 -14.37 4.60
N ALA A 74 -7.30 -14.16 3.68
CA ALA A 74 -6.35 -15.19 3.27
C ALA A 74 -5.41 -15.63 4.41
N SER A 75 -5.23 -14.80 5.44
CA SER A 75 -4.34 -15.10 6.57
C SER A 75 -4.95 -16.06 7.60
N PHE A 76 -6.23 -16.43 7.46
CA PHE A 76 -6.88 -17.42 8.32
C PHE A 76 -6.60 -18.88 7.93
N THR A 77 -5.75 -19.12 6.92
CA THR A 77 -5.33 -20.47 6.54
C THR A 77 -4.11 -20.91 7.37
N ASN A 78 -4.02 -22.23 7.66
CA ASN A 78 -2.89 -22.79 8.42
C ASN A 78 -1.53 -22.60 7.73
N MET A 79 -1.52 -22.69 6.40
CA MET A 79 -0.38 -22.40 5.53
C MET A 79 -0.73 -21.16 4.71
N LEU A 80 0.10 -20.12 4.76
CA LEU A 80 -0.18 -18.88 4.05
C LEU A 80 0.06 -19.09 2.54
N PRO A 81 -0.84 -18.62 1.65
CA PRO A 81 -0.78 -18.96 0.23
C PRO A 81 0.41 -18.32 -0.52
N TRP A 82 1.12 -17.37 0.10
CA TRP A 82 2.31 -16.72 -0.46
C TRP A 82 3.63 -17.29 0.07
N THR A 83 3.64 -18.41 0.81
CA THR A 83 4.88 -19.07 1.26
C THR A 83 5.38 -20.13 0.30
N THR A 84 4.47 -20.82 -0.42
CA THR A 84 4.80 -21.94 -1.31
C THR A 84 4.62 -21.60 -2.79
N CYS A 85 5.39 -22.28 -3.64
CA CYS A 85 5.24 -22.18 -5.10
C CYS A 85 4.26 -23.22 -5.69
N ASP A 86 3.67 -24.10 -4.89
CA ASP A 86 2.77 -25.17 -5.32
C ASP A 86 1.30 -24.70 -5.46
N ASN A 87 1.07 -23.63 -6.21
CA ASN A 87 -0.27 -23.05 -6.39
C ASN A 87 -0.59 -22.85 -7.88
N PRO A 88 -1.88 -22.86 -8.27
CA PRO A 88 -2.29 -22.82 -9.68
C PRO A 88 -1.94 -21.52 -10.40
N TRP A 89 -1.67 -20.43 -9.68
CA TRP A 89 -1.29 -19.14 -10.25
C TRP A 89 0.21 -18.99 -10.47
N ASN A 90 1.04 -19.90 -9.97
CA ASN A 90 2.49 -19.76 -10.00
C ASN A 90 3.11 -20.18 -11.33
N THR A 91 4.22 -19.55 -11.70
CA THR A 91 5.03 -19.90 -12.86
C THR A 91 6.14 -20.89 -12.55
N PRO A 92 6.75 -21.51 -13.57
CA PRO A 92 7.98 -22.29 -13.40
C PRO A 92 9.17 -21.48 -12.84
N PHE A 93 9.09 -20.14 -12.83
CA PHE A 93 10.15 -19.26 -12.33
C PHE A 93 9.96 -18.86 -10.85
N CYS A 94 8.92 -19.35 -10.19
CA CYS A 94 8.63 -19.10 -8.78
C CYS A 94 9.68 -19.77 -7.89
N ARG A 95 10.21 -19.04 -6.91
CA ARG A 95 11.06 -19.61 -5.84
C ARG A 95 10.54 -19.24 -4.44
N PRO A 96 10.36 -20.20 -3.51
CA PRO A 96 10.04 -19.92 -2.11
C PRO A 96 11.22 -19.27 -1.37
N PHE A 97 10.93 -18.60 -0.26
CA PHE A 97 11.91 -17.87 0.56
C PHE A 97 12.98 -18.77 1.18
N ASP A 98 12.60 -19.99 1.59
CA ASP A 98 13.49 -20.95 2.25
C ASP A 98 14.35 -21.78 1.29
N PHE A 99 14.56 -21.34 0.04
CA PHE A 99 15.38 -22.10 -0.91
C PHE A 99 16.78 -22.31 -0.32
N PRO A 100 17.16 -23.57 0.04
CA PRO A 100 18.47 -23.80 0.57
C PRO A 100 19.48 -23.58 -0.56
N SER A 101 20.22 -22.47 -0.48
CA SER A 101 21.37 -22.16 -1.34
C SER A 101 22.53 -23.17 -1.20
N LYS A 102 22.31 -24.34 -0.59
CA LYS A 102 23.37 -25.28 -0.21
C LYS A 102 23.50 -26.53 -1.08
N ASN A 103 22.58 -26.83 -1.99
CA ASN A 103 22.79 -27.89 -2.99
C ASN A 103 22.65 -27.33 -4.42
N SER A 104 23.60 -26.51 -4.84
CA SER A 104 23.93 -26.35 -6.27
C SER A 104 24.54 -27.64 -6.88
N SER A 105 24.50 -28.76 -6.17
CA SER A 105 25.08 -30.04 -6.58
C SER A 105 24.06 -31.16 -6.86
N ASP A 106 22.75 -30.98 -6.63
CA ASP A 106 21.75 -32.04 -6.88
C ASP A 106 20.76 -31.74 -8.01
N TYR A 107 20.89 -30.60 -8.69
CA TYR A 107 20.27 -30.45 -10.01
C TYR A 107 21.25 -30.95 -11.06
N ASN A 108 21.24 -32.27 -11.27
CA ASN A 108 21.62 -32.80 -12.57
C ASN A 108 20.75 -32.07 -13.59
N SER A 109 21.40 -31.20 -14.35
CA SER A 109 20.84 -30.53 -15.52
C SER A 109 20.61 -31.59 -16.60
N THR A 110 19.62 -32.45 -16.41
CA THR A 110 19.31 -33.54 -17.35
C THR A 110 17.85 -33.58 -17.75
N ASP A 111 17.07 -32.51 -17.55
CA ASP A 111 15.77 -32.38 -18.22
C ASP A 111 15.43 -30.91 -18.54
N LEU A 112 16.26 -30.29 -19.38
CA LEU A 112 15.81 -29.21 -20.25
C LEU A 112 16.57 -29.21 -21.60
N SER A 113 16.86 -30.42 -22.09
CA SER A 113 17.19 -30.65 -23.51
C SER A 113 15.91 -31.07 -24.22
N GLY A 114 15.00 -30.11 -24.43
CA GLY A 114 13.72 -30.38 -25.09
C GLY A 114 12.77 -29.20 -25.28
N GLN A 115 12.98 -28.07 -24.60
CA GLN A 115 12.26 -26.83 -24.85
C GLN A 115 13.27 -25.70 -24.94
N GLY A 116 13.25 -24.98 -26.06
CA GLY A 116 14.22 -23.90 -26.33
C GLY A 116 14.35 -22.97 -25.14
N LEU A 117 15.56 -22.88 -24.60
CA LEU A 117 15.87 -21.93 -23.55
C LEU A 117 15.55 -20.52 -24.08
N PRO A 118 14.68 -19.74 -23.41
CA PRO A 118 14.70 -18.31 -23.58
C PRO A 118 16.08 -17.80 -23.14
N ASN A 119 16.57 -16.77 -23.82
CA ASN A 119 17.88 -16.16 -23.58
C ASN A 119 18.19 -15.99 -22.07
N PRO A 120 19.44 -16.23 -21.62
CA PRO A 120 19.84 -16.09 -20.21
C PRO A 120 19.73 -14.65 -19.65
N ALA A 121 19.31 -13.68 -20.47
CA ALA A 121 19.00 -12.31 -20.04
C ALA A 121 17.59 -12.13 -19.45
N GLU A 122 16.72 -13.16 -19.52
CA GLU A 122 15.27 -12.98 -19.30
C GLU A 122 14.66 -13.80 -18.14
N SER A 123 15.41 -14.67 -17.47
CA SER A 123 14.91 -15.45 -16.33
C SER A 123 14.93 -14.65 -15.02
N ARG A 124 14.08 -13.63 -14.94
CA ARG A 124 13.82 -12.93 -13.67
C ARG A 124 13.03 -13.87 -12.74
N PHE A 125 13.73 -14.54 -11.83
CA PHE A 125 13.09 -15.30 -10.77
C PHE A 125 12.19 -14.39 -9.93
N ALA A 126 10.98 -14.87 -9.61
CA ALA A 126 10.01 -14.14 -8.80
C ALA A 126 9.78 -14.87 -7.47
N SER A 127 9.58 -14.12 -6.39
CA SER A 127 9.23 -14.70 -5.09
C SER A 127 7.76 -15.15 -5.08
N ALA A 128 7.46 -16.19 -4.31
CA ALA A 128 6.09 -16.70 -4.14
C ALA A 128 5.09 -15.59 -3.74
N ALA A 129 5.51 -14.64 -2.89
CA ALA A 129 4.69 -13.49 -2.51
C ALA A 129 4.47 -12.47 -3.65
N SER A 130 5.49 -12.23 -4.48
CA SER A 130 5.35 -11.37 -5.66
C SER A 130 4.41 -12.00 -6.69
N GLU A 131 4.52 -13.30 -6.93
CA GLU A 131 3.61 -14.02 -7.83
C GLU A 131 2.18 -14.05 -7.29
N TYR A 132 2.01 -14.28 -5.98
CA TYR A 132 0.71 -14.21 -5.35
C TYR A 132 0.05 -12.83 -5.56
N PHE A 133 0.78 -11.74 -5.33
CA PHE A 133 0.24 -10.40 -5.54
C PHE A 133 -0.07 -10.11 -7.01
N ASN A 134 0.88 -10.35 -7.92
CA ASN A 134 0.72 -9.96 -9.32
C ASN A 134 -0.22 -10.87 -10.11
N ARG A 135 -0.20 -12.18 -9.82
CA ARG A 135 -0.96 -13.18 -10.59
C ARG A 135 -2.23 -13.62 -9.90
N ALA A 136 -2.22 -13.81 -8.58
CA ALA A 136 -3.42 -14.27 -7.86
C ALA A 136 -4.32 -13.10 -7.44
N ILE A 137 -3.77 -12.00 -6.91
CA ILE A 137 -4.57 -10.86 -6.43
C ILE A 137 -4.93 -9.93 -7.59
N LEU A 138 -3.93 -9.42 -8.31
CA LEU A 138 -4.13 -8.44 -9.38
C LEU A 138 -4.52 -9.07 -10.73
N GLU A 139 -4.17 -10.33 -10.97
CA GLU A 139 -4.33 -11.00 -12.29
C GLU A 139 -3.71 -10.19 -13.45
N LEU A 140 -2.59 -9.50 -13.21
CA LEU A 140 -1.97 -8.60 -14.19
C LEU A 140 -1.60 -9.31 -15.50
N HIS A 141 -1.31 -10.61 -15.43
CA HIS A 141 -0.99 -11.44 -16.60
C HIS A 141 -2.15 -11.63 -17.60
N ARG A 142 -3.39 -11.24 -17.23
CA ARG A 142 -4.57 -11.29 -18.11
C ARG A 142 -4.83 -9.97 -18.85
N SER A 143 -4.08 -8.93 -18.54
CA SER A 143 -4.20 -7.60 -19.15
C SER A 143 -2.96 -7.32 -19.98
N GLU A 144 -3.14 -6.95 -21.25
CA GLU A 144 -2.04 -6.54 -22.14
C GLU A 144 -1.63 -5.07 -21.93
N GLY A 145 -2.30 -4.35 -21.02
CA GLY A 145 -1.98 -2.98 -20.64
C GLY A 145 -3.23 -2.13 -20.35
N LEU A 146 -3.06 -0.81 -20.35
CA LEU A 146 -4.15 0.13 -20.03
C LEU A 146 -5.32 0.07 -21.05
N HIS A 147 -5.05 -0.38 -22.28
CA HIS A 147 -6.07 -0.49 -23.33
C HIS A 147 -6.98 -1.71 -23.15
N ASP A 148 -6.47 -2.77 -22.53
CA ASP A 148 -7.24 -3.99 -22.22
C ASP A 148 -7.09 -4.31 -20.73
N LEU A 149 -8.05 -3.83 -19.95
CA LEU A 149 -8.08 -3.98 -18.49
C LEU A 149 -8.48 -5.41 -18.06
N GLY A 150 -8.85 -6.28 -18.99
CA GLY A 150 -9.33 -7.63 -18.69
C GLY A 150 -10.68 -7.66 -17.98
N ALA A 151 -11.00 -8.80 -17.37
CA ALA A 151 -12.26 -9.03 -16.68
C ALA A 151 -12.21 -8.58 -15.20
N ILE A 152 -13.36 -8.16 -14.67
CA ILE A 152 -13.49 -7.82 -13.25
C ILE A 152 -13.39 -9.10 -12.40
N LYS A 153 -12.43 -9.13 -11.50
CA LYS A 153 -12.29 -10.21 -10.52
C LYS A 153 -13.35 -10.10 -9.42
N TRP A 154 -14.30 -11.04 -9.41
CA TRP A 154 -15.44 -11.05 -8.50
C TRP A 154 -15.07 -11.06 -7.02
N ASP A 155 -14.02 -11.79 -6.63
CA ASP A 155 -13.53 -11.80 -5.24
C ASP A 155 -13.11 -10.40 -4.76
N MET A 156 -12.48 -9.62 -5.65
CA MET A 156 -12.04 -8.25 -5.35
C MET A 156 -13.23 -7.29 -5.35
N ALA A 157 -14.16 -7.46 -6.28
CA ALA A 157 -15.40 -6.68 -6.30
C ALA A 157 -16.22 -6.89 -5.00
N LEU A 158 -16.27 -8.12 -4.48
CA LEU A 158 -16.92 -8.41 -3.20
C LEU A 158 -16.19 -7.79 -2.01
N CYS A 159 -14.84 -7.87 -1.98
CA CYS A 159 -14.05 -7.20 -0.95
C CYS A 159 -14.25 -5.69 -0.99
N LEU A 160 -14.29 -5.09 -2.19
CA LEU A 160 -14.55 -3.66 -2.38
C LEU A 160 -15.96 -3.27 -1.92
N LEU A 161 -16.97 -4.08 -2.25
CA LEU A 161 -18.34 -3.88 -1.77
C LEU A 161 -18.39 -3.90 -0.24
N ALA A 162 -17.71 -4.86 0.39
CA ALA A 162 -17.62 -4.94 1.85
C ALA A 162 -16.97 -3.68 2.45
N VAL A 163 -15.89 -3.17 1.86
CA VAL A 163 -15.25 -1.90 2.28
C VAL A 163 -16.23 -0.74 2.20
N TYR A 164 -16.95 -0.58 1.08
CA TYR A 164 -17.95 0.48 0.94
C TYR A 164 -19.09 0.37 1.96
N ILE A 165 -19.55 -0.85 2.25
CA ILE A 165 -20.57 -1.08 3.29
C ILE A 165 -20.06 -0.65 4.67
N ILE A 166 -18.82 -1.02 5.03
CA ILE A 166 -18.20 -0.62 6.30
C ILE A 166 -18.04 0.91 6.37
N CYS A 167 -17.54 1.54 5.32
CA CYS A 167 -17.40 3.00 5.24
C CYS A 167 -18.76 3.70 5.37
N TYR A 168 -19.79 3.20 4.69
CA TYR A 168 -21.13 3.73 4.76
C TYR A 168 -21.71 3.67 6.18
N PHE A 169 -21.65 2.52 6.85
CA PHE A 169 -22.15 2.39 8.23
C PHE A 169 -21.35 3.23 9.24
N SER A 170 -20.04 3.42 9.00
CA SER A 170 -19.19 4.28 9.83
C SER A 170 -19.61 5.76 9.75
N LEU A 171 -20.13 6.18 8.58
CA LEU A 171 -20.51 7.56 8.30
C LEU A 171 -22.02 7.85 8.41
N TRP A 172 -22.89 6.84 8.39
CA TRP A 172 -24.36 7.02 8.28
C TRP A 172 -24.90 8.02 9.31
N LYS A 173 -24.60 7.85 10.60
CA LYS A 173 -25.09 8.77 11.64
C LYS A 173 -24.19 10.01 11.84
N GLY A 174 -23.37 10.33 10.84
CA GLY A 174 -22.50 11.49 10.81
C GLY A 174 -21.31 11.40 11.77
N ILE A 175 -20.88 12.56 12.28
CA ILE A 175 -19.64 12.69 13.05
C ILE A 175 -19.69 11.98 14.41
N SER A 176 -20.88 11.72 14.95
CA SER A 176 -21.07 11.04 16.25
C SER A 176 -20.76 9.54 16.19
N THR A 177 -21.05 8.86 15.07
CA THR A 177 -20.62 7.47 14.87
C THR A 177 -19.19 7.38 14.39
N SER A 178 -18.82 8.22 13.41
CA SER A 178 -17.45 8.25 12.89
C SER A 178 -16.43 8.47 14.01
N GLY A 179 -16.67 9.42 14.93
CA GLY A 179 -15.79 9.66 16.06
C GLY A 179 -15.59 8.45 16.98
N LYS A 180 -16.62 7.58 17.16
CA LYS A 180 -16.48 6.35 17.94
C LYS A 180 -15.66 5.28 17.21
N VAL A 181 -15.86 5.15 15.90
CA VAL A 181 -15.09 4.21 15.07
C VAL A 181 -13.62 4.62 15.02
N VAL A 182 -13.34 5.93 14.93
CA VAL A 182 -11.98 6.50 14.88
C VAL A 182 -11.16 6.14 16.13
N TRP A 183 -11.76 6.03 17.31
CA TRP A 183 -11.04 5.58 18.51
C TRP A 183 -10.38 4.21 18.31
N PHE A 184 -11.06 3.28 17.64
CA PHE A 184 -10.47 2.00 17.31
C PHE A 184 -9.51 2.11 16.12
N THR A 185 -9.95 2.69 15.00
CA THR A 185 -9.17 2.68 13.74
C THR A 185 -7.92 3.54 13.80
N ALA A 186 -7.85 4.56 14.68
CA ALA A 186 -6.65 5.37 14.88
C ALA A 186 -5.69 4.77 15.90
N LEU A 187 -6.18 4.10 16.97
CA LEU A 187 -5.32 3.54 18.01
C LEU A 187 -4.78 2.15 17.69
N PHE A 188 -5.60 1.30 17.05
CA PHE A 188 -5.22 -0.08 16.74
C PHE A 188 -3.94 -0.18 15.89
N PRO A 189 -3.71 0.65 14.85
CA PRO A 189 -2.46 0.62 14.09
C PRO A 189 -1.22 0.86 14.95
N TYR A 190 -1.27 1.73 15.97
CA TYR A 190 -0.13 1.94 16.87
C TYR A 190 0.19 0.70 17.70
N ALA A 191 -0.84 -0.01 18.17
CA ALA A 191 -0.64 -1.28 18.88
C ALA A 191 0.00 -2.34 17.96
N VAL A 192 -0.48 -2.47 16.72
CA VAL A 192 0.11 -3.38 15.73
C VAL A 192 1.56 -3.00 15.41
N LEU A 193 1.83 -1.71 15.15
CA LEU A 193 3.19 -1.23 14.89
C LEU A 193 4.12 -1.49 16.06
N LEU A 194 3.66 -1.33 17.31
CA LEU A 194 4.46 -1.65 18.50
C LEU A 194 4.79 -3.16 18.57
N ILE A 195 3.82 -4.03 18.32
CA ILE A 195 4.03 -5.48 18.29
C ILE A 195 5.02 -5.86 17.18
N LEU A 196 4.83 -5.30 15.97
CA LEU A 196 5.72 -5.52 14.84
C LEU A 196 7.12 -4.95 15.08
N LEU A 197 7.24 -3.83 15.80
CA LEU A 197 8.54 -3.27 16.18
C LEU A 197 9.27 -4.21 17.14
N ILE A 198 8.60 -4.64 18.22
CA ILE A 198 9.18 -5.57 19.21
C ILE A 198 9.59 -6.87 18.50
N ARG A 199 8.71 -7.44 17.67
CA ARG A 199 9.05 -8.64 16.90
C ARG A 199 10.22 -8.37 15.96
N GLY A 200 10.17 -7.30 15.17
CA GLY A 200 11.19 -6.93 14.19
C GLY A 200 12.58 -6.76 14.80
N VAL A 201 12.71 -6.13 15.96
CA VAL A 201 14.02 -5.97 16.62
C VAL A 201 14.56 -7.29 17.19
N THR A 202 13.67 -8.22 17.59
CA THR A 202 14.07 -9.56 18.09
C THR A 202 14.52 -10.53 17.01
N LEU A 203 14.27 -10.25 15.72
CA LEU A 203 14.71 -11.13 14.63
C LEU A 203 16.24 -11.01 14.39
N PRO A 204 16.91 -12.11 14.04
CA PRO A 204 18.32 -12.07 13.65
C PRO A 204 18.49 -11.20 12.39
N GLY A 205 19.54 -10.38 12.35
CA GLY A 205 19.82 -9.48 11.24
C GLY A 205 19.08 -8.13 11.28
N SER A 206 18.26 -7.86 12.30
CA SER A 206 17.51 -6.60 12.44
C SER A 206 18.40 -5.35 12.46
N ALA A 207 19.60 -5.46 13.05
CA ALA A 207 20.58 -4.37 13.13
C ALA A 207 21.05 -3.88 11.76
N GLU A 208 21.13 -4.75 10.75
CA GLU A 208 21.58 -4.40 9.40
C GLU A 208 20.54 -3.52 8.69
N GLY A 209 19.25 -3.85 8.81
CA GLY A 209 18.17 -3.04 8.27
C GLY A 209 18.08 -1.65 8.92
N ILE A 210 18.25 -1.57 10.25
CA ILE A 210 18.28 -0.30 10.98
C ILE A 210 19.47 0.55 10.55
N LYS A 211 20.66 -0.08 10.43
CA LYS A 211 21.86 0.60 9.96
C LYS A 211 21.67 1.12 8.54
N TYR A 212 21.10 0.32 7.63
CA TYR A 212 20.82 0.74 6.27
C TYR A 212 19.86 1.94 6.22
N TYR A 213 18.78 1.93 7.01
CA TYR A 213 17.81 3.03 7.08
C TYR A 213 18.40 4.34 7.65
N LEU A 214 19.21 4.24 8.71
CA LEU A 214 19.75 5.41 9.43
C LEU A 214 21.10 5.90 8.89
N ASN A 215 21.78 5.15 8.02
CA ASN A 215 23.09 5.54 7.49
C ASN A 215 22.98 6.85 6.67
N PRO A 216 23.57 7.97 7.12
CA PRO A 216 23.36 9.25 6.49
C PRO A 216 24.22 9.42 5.23
N ASN A 217 23.59 9.45 4.06
CA ASN A 217 24.23 9.91 2.83
C ASN A 217 24.01 11.42 2.63
N PHE A 218 25.02 12.23 2.89
CA PHE A 218 24.94 13.70 2.78
C PHE A 218 25.07 14.21 1.33
N GLY A 219 25.68 13.44 0.43
CA GLY A 219 25.81 13.83 -0.98
C GLY A 219 24.48 13.85 -1.74
N VAL A 220 23.43 13.26 -1.18
CA VAL A 220 22.08 13.31 -1.75
C VAL A 220 21.35 14.60 -1.40
N ILE A 221 21.71 15.27 -0.29
CA ILE A 221 21.02 16.51 0.14
C ILE A 221 21.28 17.68 -0.82
N THR A 222 22.41 17.66 -1.54
CA THR A 222 22.72 18.69 -2.54
C THR A 222 21.96 18.48 -3.86
N LYS A 223 21.29 17.35 -4.03
CA LYS A 223 20.38 17.14 -5.16
C LYS A 223 19.04 17.79 -4.80
N ALA A 224 18.45 18.49 -5.77
CA ALA A 224 17.19 19.20 -5.58
C ALA A 224 15.95 18.27 -5.58
N GLU A 225 16.15 16.98 -5.84
CA GLU A 225 15.14 15.92 -5.80
C GLU A 225 15.01 15.32 -4.40
#